data_AF-A0A6I1WXP6-F1
#
_entry.id   AF-A0A6I1WXP6-F1
#
_cell.length_a   1.000
_cell.length_b   1.000
_cell.length_c   1.000
_cell.angle_alpha   90.00
_cell.angle_beta   90.00
_cell.angle_gamma   90.00
#
_symmetry.space_group_name_H-M   'P 1'
#
loop_
_entity.id
_entity.type
_entity.pdbx_description
1 polymer ?
#
loop_
_entity_poly.entity_id
_entity_poly.type
_entity_poly.pdbx_seq_one_letter_code
_entity_poly.pdbx_strand_id
1 'polypeptide(L)' 'MSAVPQIPPEPRSSATTSQDRRIQMLRTAMGPLIAAALEDPDVVEIMLNPDRTLWVDRLSSGRAPLG' A
#
# COMPACT_ATOMS: atom_id res chain seq x y z
N MET A 1 15.16 34.07 -26.33
CA MET A 1 14.39 32.96 -25.73
C MET A 1 15.33 31.77 -25.62
N SER A 2 15.87 31.50 -24.43
CA SER A 2 16.81 30.39 -24.21
C SER A 2 16.03 29.19 -23.69
N ALA A 3 16.04 28.08 -24.43
CA ALA A 3 15.36 26.86 -24.04
C ALA A 3 16.12 26.19 -22.88
N VAL A 4 15.47 26.02 -21.74
CA VAL A 4 16.00 25.24 -20.62
C VAL A 4 16.13 23.78 -21.09
N PRO A 5 17.32 23.15 -21.01
CA PRO A 5 17.47 21.74 -21.35
C PRO A 5 16.64 20.91 -20.38
N GLN A 6 15.62 20.23 -20.91
CA GLN A 6 14.84 19.26 -20.14
C GLN A 6 15.72 18.01 -20.00
N ILE A 7 16.24 17.77 -18.79
CA ILE A 7 17.00 16.55 -18.49
C ILE A 7 15.99 15.39 -18.52
N PRO A 8 16.21 14.34 -19.33
CA PRO A 8 15.35 13.16 -19.29
C PRO A 8 15.37 12.56 -17.89
N PRO A 9 14.23 12.09 -17.34
CA PRO A 9 14.24 11.43 -16.05
C PRO A 9 15.17 10.21 -16.12
N GLU A 10 16.15 10.17 -15.21
CA GLU A 10 17.09 9.04 -15.10
C GLU A 10 16.30 7.72 -14.97
N PRO A 11 16.66 6.67 -15.72
CA PRO A 11 15.98 5.40 -15.66
C PRO A 11 16.07 4.82 -14.23
N ARG A 12 14.92 4.40 -13.68
CA ARG A 12 14.88 3.75 -12.36
C ARG A 12 15.79 2.53 -12.35
N SER A 13 16.48 2.32 -11.22
CA SER A 13 17.25 1.10 -11.01
C SER A 13 16.38 -0.16 -11.16
N SER A 14 17.00 -1.27 -11.57
CA SER A 14 16.34 -2.57 -11.66
C SER A 14 15.78 -3.03 -10.30
N ALA A 15 16.48 -2.72 -9.21
CA ALA A 15 16.06 -3.02 -7.85
C ALA A 15 14.73 -2.32 -7.51
N THR A 16 14.64 -1.01 -7.74
CA THR A 16 13.41 -0.22 -7.52
C THR A 16 12.24 -0.78 -8.32
N THR A 17 12.45 -1.05 -9.61
CA THR A 17 11.40 -1.61 -10.49
C THR A 17 10.90 -2.98 -10.00
N SER A 18 11.82 -3.84 -9.55
CA SER A 18 11.46 -5.16 -9.00
C SER A 18 10.71 -5.06 -7.68
N GLN A 19 11.03 -4.06 -6.85
CA GLN A 19 10.35 -3.78 -5.59
C GLN A 19 8.92 -3.27 -5.84
N ASP A 20 8.74 -2.29 -6.72
CA ASP A 20 7.44 -1.76 -7.10
C ASP A 20 6.51 -2.88 -7.59
N ARG A 21 7.01 -3.76 -8.48
CA ARG A 21 6.25 -4.90 -8.97
C ARG A 21 5.87 -5.87 -7.85
N ARG A 22 6.78 -6.18 -6.93
CA ARG A 22 6.48 -7.07 -5.79
C ARG A 22 5.41 -6.47 -4.89
N ILE A 23 5.50 -5.18 -4.57
CA ILE A 23 4.48 -4.48 -3.77
C ILE A 23 3.12 -4.54 -4.47
N GLN A 24 3.09 -4.27 -5.78
CA GLN A 24 1.85 -4.34 -6.55
C GLN A 24 1.24 -5.76 -6.54
N MET A 25 2.05 -6.80 -6.73
CA MET A 25 1.59 -8.18 -6.66
C MET A 25 1.03 -8.54 -5.27
N LEU A 26 1.70 -8.10 -4.21
CA LEU A 26 1.23 -8.31 -2.84
C LEU A 26 -0.11 -7.61 -2.60
N ARG A 27 -0.24 -6.34 -3.00
CA ARG A 27 -1.52 -5.59 -2.89
C ARG A 27 -2.67 -6.30 -3.61
N THR A 28 -2.42 -6.81 -4.82
CA THR A 28 -3.43 -7.60 -5.55
C THR A 28 -3.79 -8.89 -4.81
N ALA A 29 -2.79 -9.61 -4.28
CA ALA A 29 -3.00 -10.88 -3.58
C ALA A 29 -3.78 -10.73 -2.26
N MET A 30 -3.68 -9.57 -1.60
CA MET A 30 -4.42 -9.28 -0.36
C MET A 30 -5.93 -9.11 -0.57
N GLY A 31 -6.38 -8.94 -1.81
CA GLY A 31 -7.80 -8.78 -2.14
C GLY A 31 -8.37 -7.40 -1.78
N PRO A 32 -9.60 -7.11 -2.22
CA PRO A 32 -10.16 -5.76 -2.18
C PRO A 32 -10.39 -5.22 -0.76
N LEU A 33 -10.74 -6.08 0.19
CA LEU A 33 -11.04 -5.65 1.56
C LEU A 33 -9.79 -5.13 2.30
N ILE A 34 -8.70 -5.89 2.24
CA ILE A 34 -7.42 -5.49 2.86
C ILE A 34 -6.78 -4.35 2.05
N ALA A 35 -6.91 -4.35 0.71
CA ALA A 35 -6.41 -3.27 -0.12
C ALA A 35 -7.06 -1.92 0.24
N ALA A 36 -8.38 -1.89 0.44
CA ALA A 36 -9.08 -0.68 0.87
C ALA A 36 -8.61 -0.21 2.26
N ALA A 37 -8.39 -1.13 3.20
CA ALA A 37 -7.86 -0.79 4.52
C ALA A 37 -6.41 -0.26 4.47
N LEU A 38 -5.58 -0.72 3.52
CA LEU A 38 -4.22 -0.21 3.32
C LEU A 38 -4.17 1.20 2.69
N GLU A 39 -5.26 1.63 2.04
CA GLU A 39 -5.38 2.97 1.46
C GLU A 39 -5.96 4.00 2.44
N ASP A 40 -6.50 3.53 3.57
CA ASP A 40 -7.11 4.37 4.59
C ASP A 40 -6.02 4.97 5.51
N PRO A 41 -5.82 6.30 5.50
CA PRO A 41 -4.78 6.93 6.30
C PRO A 41 -5.04 6.88 7.80
N ASP A 42 -6.26 6.56 8.24
CA ASP A 42 -6.60 6.41 9.66
C ASP A 42 -6.25 5.00 10.17
N VAL A 43 -6.06 4.01 9.29
CA VAL A 43 -5.70 2.63 9.65
C VAL A 43 -4.19 2.51 9.87
N VAL A 44 -3.79 1.94 11.01
CA VAL A 44 -2.37 1.74 11.38
C VAL A 44 -1.95 0.28 11.45
N GLU A 45 -2.90 -0.63 11.70
CA GLU A 45 -2.66 -2.07 11.78
C GLU A 45 -3.83 -2.82 11.14
N ILE A 46 -3.52 -3.90 10.40
CA ILE A 46 -4.51 -4.87 9.90
C ILE A 46 -4.07 -6.25 10.40
N MET A 47 -5.00 -6.99 11.00
CA MET A 47 -4.73 -8.32 11.54
C MET A 47 -5.73 -9.33 11.01
N LEU A 48 -5.22 -10.45 10.50
CA LEU A 48 -6.00 -11.66 10.28
C LEU A 48 -5.77 -12.61 11.44
N ASN A 49 -6.83 -12.86 12.20
CA ASN A 49 -6.76 -13.79 13.33
C ASN A 49 -6.96 -15.25 12.87
N PRO A 50 -6.53 -16.24 13.69
CA PRO A 50 -6.71 -17.67 13.37
C PRO A 50 -8.17 -18.10 13.19
N ASP A 51 -9.11 -17.40 13.82
CA ASP A 51 -10.56 -17.60 13.67
C ASP A 51 -11.13 -17.03 12.37
N ARG A 52 -10.26 -16.51 11.49
CA ARG A 52 -10.57 -15.87 10.20
C ARG A 52 -11.25 -14.52 10.32
N THR A 53 -11.32 -13.93 11.52
CA THR A 53 -11.75 -12.54 11.67
C THR A 53 -10.64 -11.58 11.27
N LEU A 54 -11.00 -10.55 10.51
CA LEU A 54 -10.13 -9.43 10.25
C LEU A 54 -10.41 -8.34 11.28
N TRP A 55 -9.35 -7.69 11.74
CA TRP A 55 -9.40 -6.54 12.64
C TRP A 55 -8.54 -5.43 12.08
N VAL A 56 -8.96 -4.20 12.34
CA VAL A 56 -8.17 -2.99 12.06
C VAL A 56 -7.98 -2.20 13.34
N ASP A 57 -6.82 -1.59 13.49
CA ASP A 57 -6.59 -0.53 14.46
C ASP A 57 -6.53 0.82 13.75
N ARG A 58 -7.24 1.80 14.31
CA ARG A 58 -7.44 3.13 13.72
C ARG A 58 -7.01 4.21 14.70
N LEU A 59 -6.37 5.27 14.21
CA LEU A 59 -5.95 6.40 15.05
C LEU A 59 -7.14 7.06 15.76
N SER A 60 -8.28 7.15 15.07
CA SER A 60 -9.49 7.83 15.58
C SER A 60 -10.33 7.01 16.56
N SER A 61 -10.39 5.69 16.38
CA SER A 61 -11.40 4.83 17.04
C SER A 61 -10.83 3.61 17.75
N GLY A 62 -9.52 3.34 17.62
CA GLY A 62 -8.91 2.12 18.12
C GLY A 62 -9.35 0.87 17.35
N ARG A 63 -9.19 -0.29 18.00
CA ARG A 63 -9.35 -1.60 17.38
C ARG A 63 -10.81 -2.02 17.19
N ALA A 64 -11.17 -2.42 15.97
CA ALA A 64 -12.51 -2.90 15.59
C ALA A 64 -12.46 -4.03 14.54
N PRO A 65 -13.48 -4.91 14.47
CA PRO A 65 -13.56 -5.91 13.41
C PRO A 65 -13.75 -5.25 12.05
N LEU A 66 -13.18 -5.86 11.02
CA LEU A 66 -13.28 -5.46 9.62
C LEU A 66 -14.05 -6.51 8.83
N GLY A 67 -15.32 -6.22 8.52
CA GLY A 67 -16.25 -7.13 7.85
C GLY A 67 -17.57 -7.21 8.57
#